data_AF-A0A5D2UP36-F1
#
_entry.id   AF-A0A5D2UP36-F1
#
_cell.length_a   1.000
_cell.length_b   1.000
_cell.length_c   1.000
_cell.angle_alpha   90.00
_cell.angle_beta   90.00
_cell.angle_gamma   90.00
#
_symmetry.space_group_name_H-M   'P 1'
#
loop_
_entity.id
_entity.type
_entity.pdbx_description
1 polymer ?
#
loop_
_entity_poly.entity_id
_entity_poly.type
_entity_poly.pdbx_seq_one_letter_code
_entity_poly.pdbx_strand_id
1 'polypeptide(L)'
;MSIGGHRFLLTYCKDFFLIIYGEILQGKKKEGNAARYVTRSQAIKILQVSLSDFRKLCIHKGVFPREPKKKVKGNHHTYYHLKDVMYILHDPLLEKFREIRAYQRKIKKAKAKTNDELAKLLLSRAPSYRLDMVIRDRFVKQSLYVLFPLVASCMNSVKLL
;
A
#
# COMPACT_ATOMS: atom_id res chain seq x y z
N MET A 1 13.69 -7.35 38.26
CA MET A 1 14.17 -7.35 36.86
C MET A 1 12.97 -7.47 35.92
N SER A 2 12.23 -6.38 35.71
CA SER A 2 11.04 -6.38 34.85
C SER A 2 11.17 -5.21 33.90
N ILE A 3 11.76 -5.46 32.73
CA ILE A 3 11.81 -4.49 31.64
C ILE A 3 10.41 -4.47 31.05
N GLY A 4 9.57 -3.60 31.62
CA GLY A 4 8.19 -3.39 31.24
C GLY A 4 8.09 -3.10 29.74
N GLY A 5 7.31 -3.95 29.07
CA GLY A 5 7.16 -4.00 27.62
C GLY A 5 6.97 -2.64 26.99
N HIS A 6 7.84 -2.36 26.03
CA HIS A 6 7.81 -1.20 25.15
C HIS A 6 6.39 -0.83 24.73
N ARG A 7 5.97 0.32 25.23
CA ARG A 7 4.82 1.13 24.82
C ARG A 7 5.00 1.56 23.35
N PHE A 8 4.88 0.62 22.42
CA PHE A 8 4.94 0.85 20.98
C PHE A 8 3.60 0.50 20.34
N LEU A 9 2.53 1.12 20.82
CA LEU A 9 1.22 1.06 20.17
C LEU A 9 0.36 2.14 20.81
N LEU A 10 0.26 3.28 20.12
CA LEU A 10 -0.86 4.24 20.08
C LEU A 10 -0.34 5.66 19.85
N THR A 11 0.30 5.85 18.69
CA THR A 11 0.28 7.10 17.91
C THR A 11 0.86 6.73 16.56
N TYR A 12 0.00 6.29 15.64
CA TYR A 12 0.31 6.39 14.21
C TYR A 12 0.37 7.89 13.91
N CYS A 13 1.57 8.43 14.08
CA CYS A 13 1.88 9.84 13.96
C CYS A 13 1.69 10.24 12.49
N LYS A 14 0.58 10.94 12.19
CA LYS A 14 0.42 11.64 10.91
C LYS A 14 1.58 12.63 10.67
N ASP A 15 2.29 13.03 11.73
CA ASP A 15 3.44 13.95 11.65
C ASP A 15 4.72 13.24 11.14
N PHE A 16 4.90 11.94 11.40
CA PHE A 16 6.03 11.18 10.82
C PHE A 16 5.88 10.96 9.31
N PHE A 17 4.63 10.97 8.82
CA PHE A 17 4.30 10.86 7.41
C PHE A 17 4.75 12.10 6.62
N LEU A 18 4.53 13.31 7.14
CA LEU A 18 4.98 14.57 6.52
C LEU A 18 6.51 14.73 6.55
N ILE A 19 7.19 14.28 7.62
CA ILE A 19 8.66 14.41 7.76
C ILE A 19 9.39 13.55 6.72
N ILE A 20 8.96 12.29 6.51
CA ILE A 20 9.56 11.41 5.49
C ILE A 20 9.19 11.87 4.07
N TYR A 21 7.97 12.37 3.85
CA TYR A 21 7.59 12.93 2.55
C TYR A 21 8.35 14.23 2.22
N GLY A 22 8.52 15.10 3.22
CA GLY A 22 9.31 16.33 3.14
C GLY A 22 10.78 16.05 2.89
N GLU A 23 11.38 15.04 3.53
CA GLU A 23 12.78 14.66 3.26
C GLU A 23 12.99 14.06 1.87
N ILE A 24 12.03 13.27 1.35
CA ILE A 24 12.13 12.71 0.00
C ILE A 24 11.94 13.79 -1.07
N LEU A 25 11.10 14.80 -0.82
CA LEU A 25 10.76 15.85 -1.79
C LEU A 25 11.65 17.11 -1.68
N GLN A 26 12.08 17.50 -0.48
CA GLN A 26 12.86 18.72 -0.23
C GLN A 26 14.32 18.45 0.16
N GLY A 27 14.67 17.24 0.58
CA GLY A 27 16.02 16.85 0.98
C GLY A 27 16.91 16.47 -0.21
N LYS A 28 17.58 17.47 -0.80
CA LYS A 28 18.68 17.38 -1.77
C LYS A 28 18.25 17.13 -3.23
N LYS A 29 18.20 18.20 -4.04
CA LYS A 29 18.52 18.22 -5.48
C LYS A 29 18.51 16.86 -6.21
N LYS A 30 17.36 16.20 -6.34
CA LYS A 30 17.20 15.00 -7.18
C LYS A 30 16.21 15.27 -8.29
N GLU A 31 16.51 16.27 -9.09
CA GLU A 31 15.77 16.53 -10.32
C GLU A 31 15.95 15.33 -11.27
N GLY A 32 14.83 14.83 -11.81
CA GLY A 32 14.81 13.72 -12.78
C GLY A 32 14.35 12.37 -12.24
N ASN A 33 14.82 11.28 -12.87
CA ASN A 33 14.32 9.91 -12.64
C ASN A 33 14.42 9.46 -11.17
N ALA A 34 15.38 9.97 -10.39
CA ALA A 34 15.54 9.59 -8.99
C ALA A 34 14.38 10.04 -8.08
N ALA A 35 13.67 11.12 -8.44
CA ALA A 35 12.47 11.55 -7.75
C ALA A 35 11.21 10.76 -8.17
N ARG A 36 11.26 9.96 -9.26
CA ARG A 36 10.05 9.28 -9.77
C ARG A 36 9.84 7.88 -9.19
N TYR A 37 10.90 7.27 -8.66
CA TYR A 37 10.89 5.87 -8.25
C TYR A 37 11.34 5.69 -6.80
N VAL A 38 10.71 4.74 -6.12
CA VAL A 38 11.09 4.27 -4.79
C VAL A 38 11.39 2.79 -4.80
N THR A 39 12.33 2.40 -3.95
CA THR A 39 12.59 0.98 -3.68
C THR A 39 11.48 0.36 -2.86
N ARG A 40 11.27 -0.96 -2.98
CA ARG A 40 10.32 -1.73 -2.16
C ARG A 40 10.44 -1.43 -0.66
N SER A 41 11.67 -1.41 -0.14
CA SER A 41 11.93 -1.17 1.28
C SER A 41 11.50 0.25 1.71
N GLN A 42 11.63 1.24 0.84
CA GLN A 42 11.15 2.60 1.09
C GLN A 42 9.62 2.66 1.04
N ALA A 43 8.99 2.02 0.05
CA ALA A 43 7.52 1.98 -0.06
C ALA A 43 6.87 1.34 1.18
N ILE A 44 7.45 0.25 1.70
CA ILE A 44 6.99 -0.41 2.92
C ILE A 44 7.09 0.52 4.14
N LYS A 45 8.18 1.28 4.26
CA LYS A 45 8.36 2.27 5.34
C LYS A 45 7.34 3.40 5.27
N ILE A 46 7.09 3.92 4.06
CA ILE A 46 6.11 4.99 3.81
C ILE A 46 4.69 4.54 4.19
N LEU A 47 4.30 3.34 3.75
CA LEU A 47 2.95 2.81 4.00
C LEU A 47 2.76 2.25 5.42
N GLN A 48 3.86 2.00 6.15
CA GLN A 48 3.88 1.43 7.51
C GLN A 48 3.20 0.05 7.62
N VAL A 49 3.31 -0.76 6.58
CA VAL A 49 2.73 -2.11 6.49
C VAL A 49 3.81 -3.20 6.57
N SER A 50 3.39 -4.45 6.73
CA SER A 50 4.30 -5.60 6.62
C SER A 50 4.59 -5.93 5.15
N LEU A 51 5.63 -6.73 4.87
CA LEU A 51 5.94 -7.18 3.51
C LEU A 51 4.80 -8.00 2.88
N SER A 52 4.15 -8.85 3.68
CA SER A 52 3.02 -9.68 3.21
C SER A 52 1.81 -8.82 2.84
N ASP A 53 1.50 -7.82 3.65
CA ASP A 53 0.34 -6.95 3.41
C ASP A 53 0.62 -5.99 2.25
N PHE A 54 1.86 -5.52 2.12
CA PHE A 54 2.30 -4.75 0.96
C PHE A 54 2.06 -5.51 -0.35
N ARG A 55 2.42 -6.79 -0.42
CA ARG A 55 2.17 -7.63 -1.61
C ARG A 55 0.68 -7.75 -1.93
N LYS A 56 -0.17 -7.98 -0.91
CA LYS A 56 -1.62 -8.05 -1.08
C LYS A 56 -2.19 -6.74 -1.61
N LEU A 57 -1.78 -5.61 -1.02
CA LEU A 57 -2.17 -4.27 -1.45
C LEU A 57 -1.77 -4.00 -2.91
N CYS A 58 -0.54 -4.36 -3.29
CA CYS A 58 -0.09 -4.22 -4.68
C CYS A 58 -0.96 -5.03 -5.66
N ILE A 59 -1.32 -6.27 -5.31
CA ILE A 59 -2.21 -7.10 -6.15
C ILE A 59 -3.61 -6.49 -6.24
N HIS A 60 -4.17 -6.05 -5.12
CA HIS A 60 -5.50 -5.46 -5.06
C HIS A 60 -5.59 -4.16 -5.86
N LYS A 61 -4.55 -3.33 -5.85
CA LYS A 61 -4.51 -2.06 -6.58
C LYS A 61 -3.94 -2.18 -8.00
N GLY A 62 -3.37 -3.33 -8.37
CA GLY A 62 -2.72 -3.50 -9.66
C GLY A 62 -1.42 -2.71 -9.80
N VAL A 63 -0.70 -2.49 -8.70
CA VAL A 63 0.59 -1.79 -8.70
C VAL A 63 1.70 -2.82 -8.91
N PHE A 64 2.38 -2.70 -10.04
CA PHE A 64 3.44 -3.60 -10.44
C PHE A 64 4.81 -2.91 -10.35
N PRO A 65 5.89 -3.69 -10.11
CA PRO A 65 7.24 -3.15 -10.18
C PRO A 65 7.52 -2.56 -11.57
N ARG A 66 8.41 -1.57 -11.62
CA ARG A 66 8.81 -0.86 -12.83
C ARG A 66 10.32 -0.80 -12.90
N GLU A 67 10.86 -0.86 -14.10
CA GLU A 67 12.29 -0.77 -14.33
C GLU A 67 12.67 0.67 -14.71
N PRO A 68 13.33 1.42 -13.82
CA PRO A 68 13.78 2.77 -14.16
C PRO A 68 14.97 2.71 -15.12
N LYS A 69 15.00 3.63 -16.09
CA LYS A 69 16.11 3.76 -17.06
C LYS A 69 17.49 3.91 -16.40
N LYS A 70 17.55 4.57 -15.24
CA LYS A 70 18.75 4.70 -14.41
C LYS A 70 18.45 4.21 -13.00
N LYS A 71 19.11 3.13 -12.56
CA LYS A 71 18.90 2.50 -11.25
C LYS A 71 19.78 3.20 -10.20
N VAL A 72 19.17 3.91 -9.25
CA VAL A 72 19.90 4.76 -8.27
C VAL A 72 20.54 3.95 -7.14
N LYS A 73 19.94 2.82 -6.73
CA LYS A 73 20.41 2.00 -5.60
C LYS A 73 20.93 0.62 -6.01
N GLY A 74 21.24 0.42 -7.29
CA GLY A 74 21.72 -0.86 -7.82
C GLY A 74 20.63 -1.75 -8.43
N ASN A 75 21.06 -2.90 -8.97
CA ASN A 75 20.25 -3.77 -9.83
C ASN A 75 19.32 -4.74 -9.08
N HIS A 76 19.68 -5.15 -7.86
CA HIS A 76 18.94 -6.16 -7.07
C HIS A 76 17.66 -5.64 -6.40
N HIS A 77 17.30 -4.38 -6.61
CA HIS A 77 16.13 -3.78 -5.98
C HIS A 77 14.98 -3.63 -6.96
N THR A 78 13.79 -4.02 -6.50
CA THR A 78 12.53 -3.73 -7.19
C THR A 78 12.10 -2.30 -6.91
N TYR A 79 11.84 -1.55 -7.98
CA TYR A 79 11.39 -0.16 -7.92
C TYR A 79 9.90 -0.06 -8.23
N TYR A 80 9.26 0.94 -7.61
CA TYR A 80 7.86 1.32 -7.81
C TYR A 80 7.79 2.81 -8.10
N HIS A 81 6.75 3.26 -8.79
CA HIS A 81 6.53 4.69 -8.94
C HIS A 81 6.07 5.32 -7.63
N LEU A 82 6.57 6.53 -7.34
CA LEU A 82 6.09 7.30 -6.20
C LEU A 82 4.60 7.61 -6.26
N LYS A 83 4.10 7.89 -7.47
CA LYS A 83 2.67 8.17 -7.70
C LYS A 83 1.78 7.02 -7.26
N ASP A 84 2.16 5.79 -7.61
CA ASP A 84 1.41 4.59 -7.26
C ASP A 84 1.43 4.32 -5.75
N VAL A 85 2.58 4.55 -5.10
CA VAL A 85 2.70 4.41 -3.64
C VAL A 85 1.84 5.45 -2.91
N MET A 86 1.74 6.67 -3.45
CA MET A 86 0.82 7.69 -2.92
C MET A 86 -0.64 7.36 -3.14
N TYR A 87 -0.96 6.79 -4.29
CA TYR A 87 -2.31 6.31 -4.53
C TYR A 87 -2.72 5.23 -3.52
N ILE A 88 -1.82 4.28 -3.18
CA ILE A 88 -2.07 3.27 -2.14
C ILE A 88 -2.24 3.90 -0.77
N LEU A 89 -1.48 4.96 -0.46
CA LEU A 89 -1.51 5.58 0.85
C LEU A 89 -2.89 6.17 1.20
N HIS A 90 -3.53 6.84 0.25
CA HIS A 90 -4.84 7.44 0.45
C HIS A 90 -5.99 6.43 0.36
N ASP A 91 -5.68 5.14 0.21
CA ASP A 91 -6.68 4.11 0.03
C ASP A 91 -7.30 3.64 1.36
N PRO A 92 -8.65 3.51 1.44
CA PRO A 92 -9.31 3.05 2.66
C PRO A 92 -8.97 1.60 3.05
N LEU A 93 -8.51 0.75 2.12
CA LEU A 93 -8.07 -0.61 2.48
C LEU A 93 -6.85 -0.58 3.40
N LEU A 94 -5.98 0.41 3.25
CA LEU A 94 -4.76 0.51 4.05
C LEU A 94 -5.10 0.61 5.53
N GLU A 95 -6.12 1.40 5.86
CA GLU A 95 -6.61 1.56 7.23
C GLU A 95 -7.20 0.24 7.75
N LYS A 96 -7.95 -0.49 6.92
CA LYS A 96 -8.48 -1.82 7.29
C LYS A 96 -7.38 -2.84 7.59
N PHE A 97 -6.29 -2.86 6.82
CA PHE A 97 -5.15 -3.71 7.14
C PHE A 97 -4.49 -3.32 8.48
N ARG A 98 -4.43 -2.03 8.81
CA ARG A 98 -3.90 -1.54 10.09
C ARG A 98 -4.79 -1.94 11.26
N GLU A 99 -6.11 -1.81 11.12
CA GLU A 99 -7.11 -2.27 12.09
C GLU A 99 -6.96 -3.77 12.36
N ILE A 100 -6.90 -4.59 11.31
CA ILE A 100 -6.75 -6.04 11.41
C ILE A 100 -5.44 -6.41 12.11
N ARG A 101 -4.32 -5.76 11.75
CA ARG A 101 -3.03 -6.00 12.40
C ARG A 101 -3.06 -5.61 13.88
N ALA A 102 -3.71 -4.50 14.23
CA ALA A 102 -3.91 -4.11 15.62
C ALA A 102 -4.76 -5.13 16.38
N TYR A 103 -5.82 -5.65 15.75
CA TYR A 103 -6.69 -6.67 16.33
C TYR A 103 -5.97 -8.00 16.54
N GLN A 104 -5.18 -8.44 15.57
CA GLN A 104 -4.34 -9.63 15.70
C GLN A 104 -3.37 -9.53 16.88
N ARG A 105 -2.81 -8.33 17.14
CA ARG A 105 -1.98 -8.10 18.33
C ARG A 105 -2.78 -8.24 19.63
N LYS A 106 -4.04 -7.79 19.67
CA LYS A 106 -4.94 -7.99 20.82
C LYS A 106 -5.18 -9.49 21.08
N ILE A 107 -5.47 -10.27 20.04
CA ILE A 107 -5.62 -11.73 20.14
C ILE A 107 -4.34 -12.36 20.68
N LYS A 108 -3.18 -12.04 20.10
CA LYS A 108 -1.88 -12.56 20.56
C LYS A 108 -1.62 -12.21 22.03
N LYS A 109 -1.97 -10.99 22.45
CA LYS A 109 -1.84 -10.56 23.85
C LYS A 109 -2.76 -11.34 24.80
N ALA A 110 -4.01 -11.63 24.39
CA ALA A 110 -4.93 -12.44 25.18
C ALA A 110 -4.42 -13.89 25.33
N LYS A 111 -3.95 -14.49 24.23
CA LYS A 111 -3.32 -15.83 24.24
C LYS A 111 -2.07 -15.88 25.12
N ALA A 112 -1.22 -14.86 25.07
CA ALA A 112 -0.02 -14.78 25.91
C ALA A 112 -0.34 -14.65 27.41
N LYS A 113 -1.54 -14.18 27.77
CA LYS A 113 -2.04 -14.12 29.15
C LYS A 113 -2.83 -15.37 29.57
N THR A 114 -2.79 -16.44 28.77
CA THR A 114 -3.52 -17.71 29.00
C THR A 114 -5.04 -17.55 29.22
N ASN A 115 -5.63 -16.46 28.72
CA ASN A 115 -7.07 -16.22 28.79
C ASN A 115 -7.75 -16.76 27.53
N ASP A 116 -7.98 -18.07 27.50
CA ASP A 116 -8.44 -18.78 26.31
C ASP A 116 -9.87 -18.41 25.90
N GLU A 117 -10.77 -18.15 26.86
CA GLU A 117 -12.14 -17.73 26.59
C GLU A 117 -12.18 -16.40 25.85
N LEU A 118 -11.42 -15.41 26.35
CA LEU A 118 -11.29 -14.11 25.71
C LEU A 118 -10.64 -14.23 24.33
N ALA A 119 -9.64 -15.09 24.17
CA ALA A 119 -9.00 -15.32 22.88
C ALA A 119 -9.98 -15.92 21.86
N LYS A 120 -10.80 -16.90 22.24
CA LYS A 120 -11.87 -17.48 21.41
C LYS A 120 -12.91 -16.43 21.01
N LEU A 121 -13.30 -15.59 21.97
CA LEU A 121 -14.25 -14.50 21.78
C LEU A 121 -13.74 -13.42 20.81
N LEU A 122 -12.45 -13.08 20.88
CA LEU A 122 -11.82 -12.15 19.95
C LEU A 122 -11.67 -12.79 18.56
N LEU A 123 -11.37 -14.08 18.47
CA LEU A 123 -11.29 -14.77 17.17
C LEU A 123 -12.64 -14.75 16.44
N SER A 124 -13.75 -14.95 17.12
CA SER A 124 -15.08 -14.91 16.49
C SER A 124 -15.50 -13.51 16.03
N ARG A 125 -15.01 -12.46 16.72
CA ARG A 125 -15.28 -11.05 16.38
C ARG A 125 -14.19 -10.40 15.52
N ALA A 126 -13.34 -11.19 14.87
CA ALA A 126 -12.23 -10.66 14.09
C ALA A 126 -12.76 -9.79 12.92
N PRO A 127 -12.24 -8.55 12.76
CA PRO A 127 -12.65 -7.68 11.67
C PRO A 127 -12.20 -8.28 10.33
N SER A 128 -13.12 -8.31 9.37
CA SER A 128 -12.86 -8.68 7.98
C SER A 128 -13.09 -7.48 7.08
N TYR A 129 -12.43 -7.47 5.91
CA TYR A 129 -12.61 -6.45 4.89
C TYR A 129 -13.22 -7.08 3.65
N ARG A 130 -14.10 -6.33 2.98
CA ARG A 130 -14.68 -6.75 1.70
C ARG A 130 -13.90 -6.15 0.54
N LEU A 131 -13.75 -6.91 -0.54
CA LEU A 131 -12.98 -6.54 -1.74
C LEU A 131 -13.83 -5.98 -2.88
N ASP A 132 -15.15 -5.90 -2.70
CA ASP A 132 -16.12 -5.54 -3.73
C ASP A 132 -15.86 -4.16 -4.35
N MET A 133 -15.55 -3.15 -3.54
CA MET A 133 -15.24 -1.81 -4.05
C MET A 133 -13.97 -1.79 -4.91
N VAL A 134 -12.97 -2.60 -4.55
CA VAL A 134 -11.67 -2.69 -5.24
C VAL A 134 -11.82 -3.38 -6.59
N ILE A 135 -12.58 -4.47 -6.60
CA ILE A 135 -12.90 -5.24 -7.80
C ILE A 135 -13.65 -4.34 -8.79
N ARG A 136 -14.71 -3.65 -8.33
CA ARG A 136 -15.48 -2.71 -9.19
C ARG A 136 -14.58 -1.64 -9.83
N ASP A 137 -13.75 -0.96 -9.04
CA ASP A 137 -12.87 0.10 -9.55
C ASP A 137 -11.88 -0.41 -10.61
N ARG A 138 -11.37 -1.65 -10.44
CA ARG A 138 -10.49 -2.28 -11.43
C ARG A 138 -11.20 -2.66 -12.73
N PHE A 139 -12.35 -3.33 -12.63
CA PHE A 139 -13.08 -3.81 -13.81
C PHE A 139 -13.68 -2.67 -14.64
N VAL A 140 -14.17 -1.60 -13.99
CA VAL A 140 -14.69 -0.42 -14.68
C VAL A 140 -13.59 0.29 -15.47
N LYS A 141 -12.43 0.53 -14.84
CA LYS A 141 -11.27 1.13 -15.54
C LYS A 141 -10.81 0.26 -16.70
N GLN A 142 -10.68 -1.06 -16.48
CA GLN A 142 -10.23 -1.97 -17.52
C GLN A 142 -11.19 -1.96 -18.72
N SER A 143 -12.49 -2.03 -18.50
CA SER A 143 -13.51 -1.94 -19.57
C SER A 143 -13.41 -0.63 -20.36
N LEU A 144 -13.27 0.51 -19.68
CA LEU A 144 -13.07 1.81 -20.32
C LEU A 144 -11.80 1.85 -21.19
N TYR A 145 -10.68 1.28 -20.74
CA TYR A 145 -9.44 1.19 -21.53
C TYR A 145 -9.53 0.24 -22.74
N VAL A 146 -10.44 -0.74 -22.76
CA VAL A 146 -10.65 -1.61 -23.94
C VAL A 146 -11.62 -0.96 -24.93
N LEU A 147 -12.61 -0.23 -24.43
CA LEU A 147 -13.60 0.45 -25.27
C LEU A 147 -13.04 1.70 -25.96
N PHE A 148 -12.16 2.45 -25.28
CA PHE A 148 -11.59 3.69 -25.84
C PHE A 148 -10.75 3.50 -27.12
N PRO A 149 -9.81 2.53 -27.20
CA PRO A 149 -9.08 2.25 -28.44
C PRO A 149 -10.00 1.83 -29.58
N LEU A 150 -11.06 1.06 -29.29
CA LEU A 150 -12.00 0.60 -30.32
C LEU A 150 -12.82 1.76 -30.90
N VAL A 151 -13.31 2.67 -30.04
CA VAL A 151 -14.03 3.88 -30.48
C VAL A 151 -13.09 4.84 -31.21
N ALA A 152 -11.84 5.02 -30.74
CA ALA A 152 -10.85 5.87 -31.39
C ALA A 152 -10.41 5.34 -32.77
N SER A 153 -10.22 4.03 -32.91
CA SER A 153 -9.94 3.39 -34.21
C SER A 153 -11.12 3.51 -35.18
N CYS A 154 -12.36 3.43 -34.67
CA CYS A 154 -13.55 3.58 -35.50
C CYS A 154 -13.73 5.04 -36.00
N MET A 155 -13.49 6.04 -35.14
CA MET A 155 -13.57 7.46 -35.52
C MET A 155 -12.49 7.89 -36.52
N ASN A 156 -11.30 7.27 -36.49
CA ASN A 156 -10.24 7.56 -37.47
C ASN A 156 -10.50 6.93 -38.85
N SER A 157 -11.39 5.93 -38.95
CA SER A 157 -11.76 5.30 -40.23
C SER A 157 -12.83 6.09 -41.00
N VAL A 158 -13.64 6.90 -40.30
CA VAL A 158 -14.71 7.73 -40.93
C VAL A 158 -14.16 9.02 -41.56
N LYS A 159 -12.90 9.40 -41.27
CA LYS A 159 -12.23 10.58 -41.86
C LYS A 159 -11.45 10.29 -43.16
N LEU A 160 -11.51 9.06 -43.66
CA LEU A 160 -10.84 8.59 -44.88
C LEU A 160 -11.83 8.26 -46.02
N LEU A 161 -13.11 8.62 -45.86
CA LEU A 161 -14.16 8.66 -46.88
C LEU A 161 -14.64 10.09 -47.04
#